data_AF-A0A7L0Z8M0-F1
#
_entry.id   AF-A0A7L0Z8M0-F1
#
_cell.length_a   1.000
_cell.length_b   1.000
_cell.length_c   1.000
_cell.angle_alpha   90.00
_cell.angle_beta   90.00
_cell.angle_gamma   90.00
#
_symmetry.space_group_name_H-M   'P 1'
#
loop_
_entity.id
_entity.type
_entity.pdbx_description
1 polymer ?
#
loop_
_entity_poly.entity_id
_entity_poly.type
_entity_poly.pdbx_seq_one_letter_code
_entity_poly.pdbx_strand_id
1 'polypeptide(L)'
;VSNYFLSEFNMVCAPSVKTEIVQTMGLFHDIVSESCENYFQRYRRRAYVTPKSYLSFINGYKEVYTEKLDSINEQAERMQTGLSKLMEASESVAQLSKDLAVKEKELAVTSVKADKVLEEVKESAEAATKIKLEVQGVKDKAQRIVDAIDIEKQEAEKKLEAAKPALEEAEEALK
;
A
#
# COMPACT_ATOMS: atom_id res chain seq x y z
N VAL A 1 58.24 -1.44 -21.30
CA VAL A 1 57.73 -2.26 -20.17
C VAL A 1 56.28 -1.90 -19.83
N SER A 2 55.97 -0.65 -19.42
CA SER A 2 54.58 -0.22 -19.12
C SER A 2 53.58 -0.56 -20.22
N ASN A 3 53.94 -0.34 -21.49
CA ASN A 3 53.06 -0.66 -22.63
C ASN A 3 52.64 -2.13 -22.65
N TYR A 4 53.59 -3.05 -22.46
CA TYR A 4 53.30 -4.48 -22.43
C TYR A 4 52.32 -4.83 -21.30
N PHE A 5 52.59 -4.36 -20.07
CA PHE A 5 51.76 -4.70 -18.91
C PHE A 5 50.39 -4.00 -18.88
N LEU A 6 50.24 -2.83 -19.47
CA LEU A 6 48.98 -2.07 -19.47
C LEU A 6 48.18 -2.19 -20.77
N SER A 7 48.76 -2.70 -21.84
CA SER A 7 48.04 -2.90 -23.12
C SER A 7 46.82 -3.82 -22.94
N GLU A 8 46.98 -4.95 -22.28
CA GLU A 8 45.93 -5.93 -21.99
C GLU A 8 45.00 -5.51 -20.83
N PHE A 9 45.38 -4.52 -20.03
CA PHE A 9 44.56 -4.08 -18.91
C PHE A 9 43.39 -3.22 -19.40
N ASN A 10 42.17 -3.59 -19.02
CA ASN A 10 40.97 -2.86 -19.39
C ASN A 10 40.87 -1.56 -18.58
N MET A 11 40.84 -0.42 -19.27
CA MET A 11 40.66 0.90 -18.67
C MET A 11 39.53 1.61 -19.38
N VAL A 12 38.56 2.11 -18.62
CA VAL A 12 37.46 2.93 -19.11
C VAL A 12 38.00 4.35 -19.39
N CYS A 13 38.63 4.52 -20.55
CA CYS A 13 39.18 5.81 -21.00
C CYS A 13 39.34 5.83 -22.53
N ALA A 14 39.55 7.03 -23.08
CA ALA A 14 39.87 7.17 -24.50
C ALA A 14 41.24 6.53 -24.82
N PRO A 15 41.44 5.97 -26.02
CA PRO A 15 42.71 5.34 -26.38
C PRO A 15 43.93 6.27 -26.25
N SER A 16 43.77 7.55 -26.58
CA SER A 16 44.82 8.57 -26.42
C SER A 16 45.27 8.72 -24.97
N VAL A 17 44.32 8.80 -24.04
CA VAL A 17 44.58 8.89 -22.59
C VAL A 17 45.30 7.65 -22.10
N LYS A 18 44.92 6.46 -22.58
CA LYS A 18 45.64 5.21 -22.23
C LYS A 18 47.10 5.26 -22.68
N THR A 19 47.37 5.78 -23.87
CA THR A 19 48.75 5.97 -24.37
C THR A 19 49.53 6.97 -23.50
N GLU A 20 48.93 8.09 -23.13
CA GLU A 20 49.55 9.10 -22.26
C GLU A 20 49.88 8.54 -20.87
N ILE A 21 48.97 7.76 -20.27
CA ILE A 21 49.21 7.08 -18.98
C ILE A 21 50.41 6.14 -19.08
N VAL A 22 50.47 5.33 -20.14
CA VAL A 22 51.57 4.37 -20.37
C VAL A 22 52.93 5.08 -20.49
N GLN A 23 52.97 6.22 -21.19
CA GLN A 23 54.17 7.04 -21.33
C GLN A 23 54.55 7.70 -20.00
N THR A 24 53.57 8.26 -19.29
CA THR A 24 53.77 8.93 -18.00
C THR A 24 54.33 7.98 -16.93
N MET A 25 53.90 6.72 -16.91
CA MET A 25 54.49 5.72 -16.01
C MET A 25 55.98 5.49 -16.25
N GLY A 26 56.42 5.53 -17.51
CA GLY A 26 57.84 5.47 -17.86
C GLY A 26 58.61 6.67 -17.28
N LEU A 27 58.07 7.87 -17.48
CA LEU A 27 58.66 9.11 -16.96
C LEU A 27 58.78 9.08 -15.43
N PHE A 28 57.80 8.54 -14.71
CA PHE A 28 57.90 8.42 -13.25
C PHE A 28 59.05 7.53 -12.80
N HIS A 29 59.35 6.45 -13.52
CA HIS A 29 60.50 5.62 -13.19
C HIS A 29 61.82 6.38 -13.35
N ASP A 30 61.94 7.18 -14.40
CA ASP A 30 63.12 8.01 -14.65
C ASP A 30 63.27 9.09 -13.58
N ILE A 31 62.18 9.78 -13.24
CA ILE A 31 62.16 10.81 -12.17
C ILE A 31 62.55 10.22 -10.81
N VAL A 32 62.05 9.03 -10.47
CA VAL A 32 62.42 8.35 -9.22
C VAL A 32 63.89 7.95 -9.23
N SER A 33 64.42 7.51 -10.38
CA SER A 33 65.84 7.18 -10.54
C SER A 33 66.73 8.41 -10.31
N GLU A 34 66.38 9.53 -10.93
CA GLU A 34 67.08 10.81 -10.74
C GLU A 34 66.97 11.30 -9.28
N SER A 35 65.78 11.16 -8.67
CA SER A 35 65.55 11.53 -7.27
C SER A 35 66.41 10.72 -6.30
N CYS A 36 66.64 9.43 -6.61
CA CYS A 36 67.52 8.56 -5.81
C CYS A 36 68.98 9.03 -5.86
N GLU A 37 69.45 9.49 -7.03
CA GLU A 37 70.79 10.07 -7.18
C GLU A 37 70.90 11.42 -6.47
N ASN A 38 69.92 12.31 -6.65
CA ASN A 38 69.86 13.60 -5.94
C ASN A 38 69.84 13.42 -4.41
N TYR A 39 69.10 12.42 -3.92
CA TYR A 39 69.05 12.08 -2.51
C TYR A 39 70.40 11.60 -1.98
N PHE A 40 71.12 10.79 -2.76
CA PHE A 40 72.47 10.36 -2.42
C PHE A 40 73.46 11.55 -2.41
N GLN A 41 73.40 12.43 -3.40
CA GLN A 41 74.29 13.60 -3.48
C GLN A 41 74.11 14.52 -2.26
N ARG A 42 72.87 14.74 -1.83
CA ARG A 42 72.56 15.67 -0.74
C ARG A 42 72.78 15.07 0.66
N TYR A 43 72.36 13.83 0.87
CA TYR A 43 72.33 13.22 2.21
C TYR A 43 73.34 12.10 2.41
N ARG A 44 74.07 11.70 1.34
CA ARG A 44 74.98 10.55 1.32
C ARG A 44 74.31 9.23 1.74
N ARG A 45 72.98 9.15 1.60
CA ARG A 45 72.18 7.94 1.84
C ARG A 45 71.73 7.35 0.51
N ARG A 46 72.01 6.06 0.28
CA ARG A 46 71.62 5.36 -0.94
C ARG A 46 70.16 4.92 -0.85
N ALA A 47 69.36 5.32 -1.85
CA ALA A 47 68.08 4.72 -2.17
C ALA A 47 68.21 4.01 -3.53
N TYR A 48 67.51 2.89 -3.70
CA TYR A 48 67.60 2.10 -4.92
C TYR A 48 66.21 1.94 -5.52
N VAL A 49 66.12 2.20 -6.82
CA VAL A 49 64.98 1.80 -7.63
C VAL A 49 65.40 0.60 -8.47
N THR A 50 64.53 -0.41 -8.55
CA THR A 50 64.79 -1.64 -9.30
C THR A 50 63.66 -1.90 -10.30
N PRO A 51 63.92 -2.65 -11.38
CA PRO A 51 62.84 -3.07 -12.27
C PRO A 51 61.71 -3.81 -11.54
N LYS A 52 62.04 -4.56 -10.47
CA LYS A 52 61.04 -5.23 -9.62
C LYS A 52 60.12 -4.23 -8.91
N SER A 53 60.67 -3.15 -8.34
CA SER A 53 59.85 -2.09 -7.73
C SER A 53 58.92 -1.40 -8.74
N TYR A 54 59.36 -1.26 -9.99
CA TYR A 54 58.52 -0.69 -11.05
C TYR A 54 57.36 -1.62 -11.46
N LEU A 55 57.62 -2.94 -11.52
CA LEU A 55 56.55 -3.92 -11.75
C LEU A 55 55.54 -3.96 -10.60
N SER A 56 56.00 -3.88 -9.34
CA SER A 56 55.13 -3.75 -8.19
C SER A 56 54.28 -2.47 -8.24
N PHE A 57 54.85 -1.36 -8.69
CA PHE A 57 54.11 -0.11 -8.91
C PHE A 57 53.00 -0.27 -9.96
N ILE A 58 53.30 -0.89 -11.11
CA ILE A 58 52.29 -1.13 -12.17
C ILE A 58 51.17 -2.04 -11.64
N ASN A 59 51.50 -3.10 -10.90
CA ASN A 59 50.51 -3.99 -10.32
C ASN A 59 49.64 -3.27 -9.28
N GLY A 60 50.24 -2.49 -8.39
CA GLY A 60 49.50 -1.68 -7.42
C GLY A 60 48.56 -0.69 -8.09
N TYR A 61 48.98 -0.08 -9.22
CA TYR A 61 48.08 0.76 -10.01
C TYR A 61 46.86 -0.03 -10.52
N LYS A 62 47.07 -1.24 -11.06
CA LYS A 62 45.96 -2.08 -11.57
C LYS A 62 44.98 -2.47 -10.47
N GLU A 63 45.50 -2.83 -9.29
CA GLU A 63 44.68 -3.19 -8.13
C GLU A 63 43.82 -2.01 -7.69
N VAL A 64 44.44 -0.85 -7.45
CA VAL A 64 43.72 0.37 -7.04
C VAL A 64 42.73 0.81 -8.10
N TYR A 65 43.09 0.74 -9.39
CA TYR A 65 42.18 1.10 -10.47
C TYR A 65 40.94 0.21 -10.49
N THR A 66 41.13 -1.12 -10.40
CA THR A 66 40.02 -2.08 -10.35
C THR A 66 39.12 -1.82 -9.15
N GLU A 67 39.70 -1.66 -7.95
CA GLU A 67 38.94 -1.38 -6.73
C GLU A 67 38.10 -0.10 -6.85
N LYS A 68 38.68 0.98 -7.40
CA LYS A 68 37.97 2.24 -7.59
C LYS A 68 36.90 2.14 -8.66
N LEU A 69 37.17 1.43 -9.75
CA LEU A 69 36.19 1.22 -10.82
C LEU A 69 34.99 0.43 -10.31
N ASP A 70 35.23 -0.66 -9.57
CA ASP A 70 34.17 -1.48 -8.98
C ASP A 70 33.33 -0.68 -7.99
N SER A 71 33.97 0.12 -7.13
CA SER A 71 33.26 0.99 -6.19
C SER A 71 32.38 2.04 -6.88
N ILE A 72 32.85 2.62 -7.99
CA ILE A 72 32.07 3.57 -8.79
C ILE A 72 30.91 2.87 -9.48
N ASN A 73 31.14 1.69 -10.06
CA ASN A 73 30.10 0.90 -10.73
C ASN A 73 29.00 0.50 -9.74
N GLU A 74 29.35 0.04 -8.54
CA GLU A 74 28.38 -0.29 -7.50
C GLU A 74 27.54 0.93 -7.11
N GLN A 75 28.16 2.11 -6.98
CA GLN A 75 27.42 3.35 -6.70
C GLN A 75 26.50 3.74 -7.85
N ALA A 76 26.94 3.59 -9.09
CA ALA A 76 26.13 3.86 -10.27
C ALA A 76 24.92 2.91 -10.36
N GLU A 77 25.11 1.61 -10.11
CA GLU A 77 24.03 0.62 -10.08
C GLU A 77 23.00 0.92 -8.99
N ARG A 78 23.47 1.28 -7.79
CA ARG A 78 22.58 1.71 -6.69
C ARG A 78 21.75 2.94 -7.09
N MET A 79 22.38 3.93 -7.73
CA MET A 79 21.69 5.13 -8.19
C MET A 79 20.68 4.82 -9.30
N GLN A 80 21.04 3.96 -10.25
CA GLN A 80 20.14 3.52 -11.32
C GLN A 80 18.94 2.76 -10.77
N THR A 81 19.16 1.86 -9.81
CA THR A 81 18.08 1.14 -9.12
C THR A 81 17.16 2.10 -8.37
N GLY A 82 17.74 3.08 -7.66
CA GLY A 82 16.97 4.13 -6.98
C GLY A 82 16.11 4.94 -7.95
N LEU A 83 16.66 5.37 -9.08
CA LEU A 83 15.93 6.09 -10.12
C LEU A 83 14.78 5.25 -10.71
N SER A 84 15.03 3.96 -11.00
CA SER A 84 14.00 3.05 -11.48
C SER A 84 12.84 2.94 -10.49
N LYS A 85 13.14 2.80 -9.20
CA LYS A 85 12.12 2.71 -8.15
C LYS A 85 11.32 4.01 -7.98
N LEU A 86 11.98 5.16 -8.11
CA LEU A 86 11.29 6.45 -8.11
C LEU A 86 10.36 6.62 -9.31
N MET A 87 10.78 6.15 -10.49
CA MET A 87 9.95 6.17 -11.69
C MET A 87 8.72 5.27 -11.53
N GLU A 88 8.90 4.03 -11.08
CA GLU A 88 7.80 3.09 -10.77
C GLU A 88 6.79 3.70 -9.77
N ALA A 89 7.29 4.35 -8.70
CA ALA A 89 6.45 4.99 -7.71
C ALA A 89 5.68 6.18 -8.30
N SER A 90 6.32 7.01 -9.12
CA SER A 90 5.67 8.13 -9.82
C SER A 90 4.55 7.66 -10.74
N GLU A 91 4.79 6.59 -11.51
CA GLU A 91 3.77 5.99 -12.38
C GLU A 91 2.60 5.42 -11.58
N SER A 92 2.89 4.74 -10.47
CA SER A 92 1.88 4.20 -9.56
C SER A 92 1.00 5.30 -8.96
N VAL A 93 1.61 6.40 -8.51
CA VAL A 93 0.87 7.57 -7.98
C VAL A 93 0.02 8.22 -9.07
N ALA A 94 0.54 8.35 -10.29
CA ALA A 94 -0.23 8.90 -11.40
C ALA A 94 -1.45 8.02 -11.75
N GLN A 95 -1.31 6.69 -11.69
CA GLN A 95 -2.42 5.76 -11.91
C GLN A 95 -3.47 5.85 -10.79
N LEU A 96 -3.02 5.81 -9.52
CA LEU A 96 -3.92 5.96 -8.36
C LEU A 96 -4.68 7.29 -8.38
N SER A 97 -4.04 8.38 -8.81
CA SER A 97 -4.69 9.69 -8.94
C SER A 97 -5.81 9.67 -9.98
N LYS A 98 -5.62 8.98 -11.11
CA LYS A 98 -6.67 8.80 -12.12
C LYS A 98 -7.83 7.96 -11.58
N ASP A 99 -7.53 6.85 -10.92
CA ASP A 99 -8.53 5.94 -10.38
C ASP A 99 -9.35 6.63 -9.27
N LEU A 100 -8.70 7.43 -8.42
CA LEU A 100 -9.35 8.23 -7.39
C LEU A 100 -10.34 9.23 -8.01
N ALA A 101 -9.94 9.96 -9.05
CA ALA A 101 -10.81 10.92 -9.72
C ALA A 101 -12.06 10.28 -10.36
N VAL A 102 -11.94 9.04 -10.85
CA VAL A 102 -13.09 8.27 -11.34
C VAL A 102 -13.98 7.84 -10.17
N LYS A 103 -13.39 7.29 -9.11
CA LYS A 103 -14.13 6.82 -7.93
C LYS A 103 -14.87 7.93 -7.20
N GLU A 104 -14.31 9.13 -7.10
CA GLU A 104 -14.99 10.29 -6.51
C GLU A 104 -16.25 10.66 -7.28
N LYS A 105 -16.23 10.62 -8.62
CA LYS A 105 -17.41 10.86 -9.46
C LYS A 105 -18.47 9.78 -9.27
N GLU A 106 -18.07 8.52 -9.28
CA GLU A 106 -18.99 7.39 -9.02
C GLU A 106 -19.63 7.50 -7.64
N LEU A 107 -18.85 7.87 -6.63
CA LEU A 107 -19.31 8.04 -5.26
C LEU A 107 -20.30 9.19 -5.14
N ALA A 108 -20.04 10.33 -5.78
CA ALA A 108 -20.99 11.45 -5.81
C ALA A 108 -22.34 11.05 -6.42
N VAL A 109 -22.33 10.34 -7.55
CA VAL A 109 -23.56 9.84 -8.19
C VAL A 109 -24.29 8.85 -7.30
N THR A 110 -23.55 7.95 -6.65
CA THR A 110 -24.13 6.93 -5.78
C THR A 110 -24.69 7.54 -4.50
N SER A 111 -24.03 8.54 -3.93
CA SER A 111 -24.54 9.30 -2.78
C SER A 111 -25.88 9.95 -3.11
N VAL A 112 -26.00 10.64 -4.25
CA VAL A 112 -27.26 11.26 -4.66
C VAL A 112 -28.37 10.23 -4.83
N LYS A 113 -28.05 9.04 -5.37
CA LYS A 113 -29.04 7.95 -5.47
C LYS A 113 -29.44 7.40 -4.11
N ALA A 114 -28.47 7.22 -3.20
CA ALA A 114 -28.72 6.75 -1.85
C ALA A 114 -29.61 7.73 -1.08
N ASP A 115 -29.36 9.04 -1.19
CA ASP A 115 -30.17 10.09 -0.56
C ASP A 115 -31.62 10.05 -1.03
N LYS A 116 -31.85 9.86 -2.34
CA LYS A 116 -33.21 9.71 -2.91
C LYS A 116 -33.94 8.48 -2.36
N VAL A 117 -33.27 7.33 -2.33
CA VAL A 117 -33.86 6.10 -1.77
C VAL A 117 -34.18 6.29 -0.28
N LEU A 118 -33.34 7.03 0.44
CA LEU A 118 -33.57 7.36 1.85
C LEU A 118 -34.81 8.24 2.05
N GLU A 119 -35.07 9.21 1.17
CA GLU A 119 -36.32 9.97 1.18
C GLU A 119 -37.54 9.09 0.88
N GLU A 120 -37.51 8.28 -0.19
CA GLU A 120 -38.62 7.40 -0.54
C GLU A 120 -38.96 6.41 0.58
N VAL A 121 -37.95 5.86 1.27
CA VAL A 121 -38.15 4.95 2.41
C VAL A 121 -38.74 5.70 3.60
N LYS A 122 -38.33 6.95 3.86
CA LYS A 122 -38.93 7.77 4.93
C LYS A 122 -40.40 8.06 4.65
N GLU A 123 -40.75 8.47 3.44
CA GLU A 123 -42.14 8.71 3.04
C GLU A 123 -43.00 7.45 3.18
N SER A 124 -42.48 6.30 2.72
CA SER A 124 -43.15 5.01 2.86
C SER A 124 -43.31 4.59 4.32
N ALA A 125 -42.31 4.81 5.16
CA ALA A 125 -42.38 4.52 6.60
C ALA A 125 -43.40 5.42 7.32
N GLU A 126 -43.49 6.71 6.96
CA GLU A 126 -44.52 7.62 7.46
C GLU A 126 -45.93 7.21 7.02
N ALA A 127 -46.11 6.78 5.77
CA ALA A 127 -47.38 6.25 5.29
C ALA A 127 -47.77 4.96 6.04
N ALA A 128 -46.82 4.03 6.20
CA ALA A 128 -47.05 2.77 6.91
C ALA A 128 -47.38 2.99 8.39
N THR A 129 -46.77 3.98 9.05
CA THR A 129 -47.09 4.32 10.44
C THR A 129 -48.48 4.92 10.59
N LYS A 130 -48.93 5.77 9.64
CA LYS A 130 -50.34 6.25 9.61
C LYS A 130 -51.32 5.10 9.49
N ILE A 131 -51.11 4.20 8.52
CA ILE A 131 -51.98 3.02 8.33
C ILE A 131 -51.97 2.14 9.58
N LYS A 132 -50.80 1.91 10.20
CA LYS A 132 -50.68 1.16 11.44
C LYS A 132 -51.52 1.77 12.57
N LEU A 133 -51.50 3.09 12.72
CA LEU A 133 -52.30 3.80 13.73
C LEU A 133 -53.80 3.67 13.46
N GLU A 134 -54.24 3.79 12.20
CA GLU A 134 -55.64 3.58 11.82
C GLU A 134 -56.11 2.16 12.11
N VAL A 135 -55.33 1.15 11.70
CA VAL A 135 -55.64 -0.26 11.94
C VAL A 135 -55.67 -0.57 13.43
N GLN A 136 -54.75 -0.02 14.22
CA GLN A 136 -54.77 -0.17 15.68
C GLN A 136 -56.04 0.43 16.28
N GLY A 137 -56.46 1.61 15.83
CA GLY A 137 -57.72 2.23 16.29
C GLY A 137 -58.96 1.41 15.94
N VAL A 138 -59.00 0.77 14.77
CA VAL A 138 -60.09 -0.16 14.40
C VAL A 138 -60.03 -1.42 15.26
N LYS A 139 -58.85 -1.99 15.48
CA LYS A 139 -58.64 -3.17 16.34
C LYS A 139 -59.11 -2.90 17.76
N ASP A 140 -58.75 -1.76 18.36
CA ASP A 140 -59.14 -1.40 19.72
C ASP A 140 -60.67 -1.24 19.84
N LYS A 141 -61.33 -0.67 18.83
CA LYS A 141 -62.80 -0.59 18.77
C LYS A 141 -63.44 -1.97 18.68
N ALA A 142 -62.93 -2.83 17.80
CA ALA A 142 -63.42 -4.20 17.65
C ALA A 142 -63.23 -5.00 18.95
N GLN A 143 -62.07 -4.85 19.61
CA GLN A 143 -61.79 -5.50 20.89
C GLN A 143 -62.80 -5.09 21.97
N ARG A 144 -63.11 -3.79 22.09
CA ARG A 144 -64.14 -3.31 23.04
C ARG A 144 -65.52 -3.92 22.78
N ILE A 145 -65.89 -4.10 21.50
CA ILE A 145 -67.16 -4.73 21.13
C ILE A 145 -67.14 -6.21 21.54
N VAL A 146 -66.04 -6.92 21.27
CA VAL A 146 -65.88 -8.33 21.68
C VAL A 146 -65.96 -8.45 23.21
N ASP A 147 -65.23 -7.62 23.94
CA ASP A 147 -65.22 -7.63 25.40
C ASP A 147 -66.64 -7.35 25.96
N ALA A 148 -67.39 -6.42 25.35
CA ALA A 148 -68.78 -6.15 25.72
C ALA A 148 -69.72 -7.34 25.45
N ILE A 149 -69.58 -7.98 24.29
CA ILE A 149 -70.34 -9.18 23.93
C ILE A 149 -70.02 -10.32 24.90
N ASP A 150 -68.76 -10.49 25.30
CA ASP A 150 -68.36 -11.53 26.26
C ASP A 150 -68.96 -11.28 27.65
N ILE A 151 -69.04 -10.03 28.10
CA ILE A 151 -69.74 -9.67 29.35
C ILE A 151 -71.23 -10.01 29.24
N GLU A 152 -71.89 -9.57 28.18
CA GLU A 152 -73.31 -9.86 27.95
C GLU A 152 -73.58 -11.36 27.85
N LYS A 153 -72.69 -12.12 27.19
CA LYS A 153 -72.76 -13.57 27.08
C LYS A 153 -72.63 -14.25 28.45
N GLN A 154 -71.67 -13.83 29.29
CA GLN A 154 -71.52 -14.37 30.64
C GLN A 154 -72.75 -14.08 31.52
N GLU A 155 -73.36 -12.89 31.38
CA GLU A 155 -74.60 -12.58 32.07
C GLU A 155 -75.77 -13.44 31.57
N ALA A 156 -75.87 -13.66 30.26
CA ALA A 156 -76.88 -14.53 29.66
C ALA A 156 -76.70 -16.00 30.08
N GLU A 157 -75.47 -16.51 30.10
CA GLU A 157 -75.15 -17.86 30.57
C GLU A 157 -75.48 -18.03 32.06
N LYS A 158 -75.14 -17.05 32.91
CA LYS A 158 -75.55 -17.06 34.33
C LYS A 158 -77.07 -17.08 34.51
N LYS A 159 -77.81 -16.29 33.72
CA LYS A 159 -79.28 -16.30 33.74
C LYS A 159 -79.84 -17.64 33.27
N LEU A 160 -79.24 -18.24 32.24
CA LEU A 160 -79.61 -19.56 31.75
C LEU A 160 -79.35 -20.64 32.82
N GLU A 161 -78.20 -20.61 33.48
CA GLU A 161 -77.84 -21.56 34.53
C GLU A 161 -78.70 -21.42 35.78
N ALA A 162 -79.11 -20.20 36.13
CA ALA A 162 -80.10 -19.96 37.18
C ALA A 162 -81.52 -20.46 36.80
N ALA A 163 -81.85 -20.49 35.51
CA ALA A 163 -83.14 -20.97 35.02
C ALA A 163 -83.18 -22.50 34.77
N LYS A 164 -82.03 -23.15 34.54
CA LYS A 164 -81.92 -24.62 34.39
C LYS A 164 -82.52 -25.43 35.54
N PRO A 165 -82.26 -25.15 36.83
CA PRO A 165 -82.83 -25.93 37.92
C PRO A 165 -84.35 -25.81 37.99
N ALA A 166 -84.91 -24.64 37.70
CA ALA A 166 -86.37 -24.45 37.63
C ALA A 166 -87.00 -25.22 36.44
N LEU A 167 -86.23 -25.47 35.39
CA LEU A 167 -86.65 -26.23 34.20
C LEU A 167 -86.53 -27.75 34.45
N GLU A 168 -85.45 -28.21 35.09
CA GLU A 168 -85.28 -29.61 35.51
C GLU A 168 -86.31 -30.02 36.58
N GLU A 169 -86.65 -29.15 37.54
CA GLU A 169 -87.75 -29.39 38.50
C GLU A 169 -89.11 -29.53 37.78
N ALA A 170 -89.33 -28.73 36.73
CA ALA A 170 -90.54 -28.82 35.92
C ALA A 170 -90.59 -30.10 35.05
N GLU A 171 -89.43 -30.61 34.59
CA GLU A 171 -89.34 -31.88 33.86
C GLU A 171 -89.47 -33.10 34.79
N GLU A 172 -88.93 -33.05 36.03
CA GLU A 172 -89.11 -34.13 37.01
C GLU A 172 -90.55 -34.22 37.53
N ALA A 173 -91.28 -33.12 37.64
CA ALA A 173 -92.70 -33.11 38.01
C ALA A 173 -93.63 -33.72 36.94
N LEU A 174 -93.13 -33.96 35.73
CA LEU A 174 -93.86 -34.54 34.60
C LEU A 174 -93.56 -36.04 34.37
N LYS A 175 -92.67 -36.64 35.18
CA LYS A 175 -92.40 -38.09 35.22
C LYS A 175 -93.17 -38.77 36.35
#